data_AF-A0A2B4RUR5-F1
#
_entry.id   AF-A0A2B4RUR5-F1
#
_cell.length_a   1.000
_cell.length_b   1.000
_cell.length_c   1.000
_cell.angle_alpha   90.00
_cell.angle_beta   90.00
_cell.angle_gamma   90.00
#
_symmetry.space_group_name_H-M   'P 1'
#
loop_
_entity.id
_entity.type
_entity.pdbx_description
1 polymer ?
#
loop_
_entity_poly.entity_id
_entity_poly.type
_entity_poly.pdbx_seq_one_letter_code
_entity_poly.pdbx_strand_id
1 'polypeptide(L)'
;MSVRFGYFLLAFLGLFSVVSSVLKCPGVAQYKLSFYGKWSNMTHPNAVPSKGSPMFSPLVGASHSADYSMWKAGMMASKGVQQVAETGQDPAIKEKKLSVSFSFPAPPGNSSVLQNEIMMRMMYNKTVWKLVQQKGGAINGTDHVMDIDVEVTADYPYVSLISMIFPSPDWFIGGDSINLCNDGKWRDTWNVAMLPPWDAGTDSNTTFIAEDVETNPQGNIAVITKMMDTPFMNIEGDIPTMGMLMFQRVNKPMQYMCSGEQKYMLKFEGMWTQQRQPMGYPSNPHFSPLIGCTHMYNYKFWSPMTMASKGVQMVAETGNHSTLYNELKNFMNSYPGNIHMIYKADGMSGADETTTMMITASGKYSQASLIAMIAPSPDWFVGVQGLELCGSDGKWMDSVSRNLPAWDAGTDNGMNFTSENAPTMPQDVVTIITKDSDTVLKGMDPIPEFAKITFTKYTPDTPGSGAQSISAAFGTQVTVAFLPIIRFLY
;
A
#
# COMPACT_ATOMS: atom_id res chain seq x y z
N MET A 1 40.99 -71.08 9.54
CA MET A 1 41.49 -69.72 9.81
C MET A 1 41.28 -68.90 8.54
N SER A 2 40.16 -68.20 8.41
CA SER A 2 39.89 -67.24 7.33
C SER A 2 38.71 -66.36 7.74
N VAL A 3 38.78 -65.10 7.32
CA VAL A 3 38.18 -63.90 7.90
C VAL A 3 36.83 -63.56 7.26
N ARG A 4 35.99 -62.88 8.06
CA ARG A 4 34.67 -62.27 7.78
C ARG A 4 34.59 -61.47 6.48
N PHE A 5 33.39 -61.34 5.91
CA PHE A 5 32.80 -60.03 5.57
C PHE A 5 31.25 -60.15 5.52
N GLY A 6 30.57 -59.42 6.41
CA GLY A 6 29.11 -59.30 6.43
C GLY A 6 28.68 -58.15 5.51
N TYR A 7 27.68 -58.41 4.66
CA TYR A 7 27.08 -57.40 3.80
C TYR A 7 26.07 -56.56 4.60
N PHE A 8 26.37 -55.27 4.77
CA PHE A 8 25.41 -54.26 5.20
C PHE A 8 24.53 -53.89 4.00
N LEU A 9 23.22 -54.09 4.13
CA LEU A 9 22.21 -53.61 3.20
C LEU A 9 22.00 -52.11 3.48
N LEU A 10 22.53 -51.24 2.62
CA LEU A 10 22.24 -49.80 2.64
C LEU A 10 20.87 -49.56 2.00
N ALA A 11 19.88 -49.20 2.82
CA ALA A 11 18.59 -48.71 2.36
C ALA A 11 18.76 -47.33 1.70
N PHE A 12 18.52 -47.26 0.39
CA PHE A 12 18.36 -45.99 -0.33
C PHE A 12 17.09 -45.29 0.17
N LEU A 13 17.26 -44.30 1.04
CA LEU A 13 16.23 -43.28 1.29
C LEU A 13 16.15 -42.40 0.04
N GLY A 14 15.12 -42.63 -0.78
CA GLY A 14 14.76 -41.73 -1.86
C GLY A 14 14.42 -40.36 -1.30
N LEU A 15 15.23 -39.36 -1.63
CA LEU A 15 14.85 -37.96 -1.51
C LEU A 15 13.65 -37.71 -2.42
N PHE A 16 12.45 -37.67 -1.85
CA PHE A 16 11.34 -36.99 -2.50
C PHE A 16 11.65 -35.49 -2.49
N SER A 17 12.19 -34.98 -3.61
CA SER A 17 12.16 -33.56 -3.88
C SER A 17 10.70 -33.16 -4.04
N VAL A 18 10.10 -32.58 -3.00
CA VAL A 18 8.82 -31.89 -3.11
C VAL A 18 9.09 -30.71 -4.02
N VAL A 19 8.78 -30.85 -5.31
CA VAL A 19 8.70 -29.72 -6.22
C VAL A 19 7.52 -28.89 -5.72
N SER A 20 7.81 -27.86 -4.94
CA SER A 20 6.83 -26.83 -4.60
C SER A 20 6.43 -26.17 -5.92
N SER A 21 5.34 -26.65 -6.54
CA SER A 21 4.71 -25.95 -7.65
C SER A 21 4.26 -24.60 -7.10
N VAL A 22 4.95 -23.52 -7.48
CA VAL A 22 4.53 -22.16 -7.15
C VAL A 22 3.09 -22.02 -7.60
N LEU A 23 2.18 -21.84 -6.64
CA LEU A 23 0.75 -21.70 -6.93
C LEU A 23 0.56 -20.49 -7.85
N LYS A 24 0.06 -20.73 -9.07
CA LYS A 24 -0.26 -19.66 -10.01
C LYS A 24 -1.47 -18.87 -9.53
N CYS A 25 -1.42 -17.55 -9.68
CA CYS A 25 -2.57 -16.70 -9.41
C CYS A 25 -3.64 -16.86 -10.50
N PRO A 26 -4.94 -16.90 -10.16
CA PRO A 26 -5.99 -17.17 -11.13
C PRO A 26 -6.32 -15.95 -11.99
N GLY A 27 -6.59 -16.18 -13.28
CA GLY A 27 -7.15 -15.17 -14.17
C GLY A 27 -6.24 -13.96 -14.45
N VAL A 28 -6.88 -12.81 -14.64
CA VAL A 28 -6.23 -11.52 -14.94
C VAL A 28 -6.38 -10.59 -13.75
N ALA A 29 -5.31 -9.88 -13.38
CA ALA A 29 -5.37 -8.79 -12.43
C ALA A 29 -4.96 -7.48 -13.10
N GLN A 30 -5.73 -6.43 -12.80
CA GLN A 30 -5.53 -5.08 -13.31
C GLN A 30 -5.16 -4.18 -12.15
N TYR A 31 -4.16 -3.34 -12.36
CA TYR A 31 -3.62 -2.45 -11.36
C TYR A 31 -3.53 -1.02 -11.89
N LYS A 32 -3.64 -0.07 -10.97
CA LYS A 32 -3.14 1.29 -11.15
C LYS A 32 -1.80 1.38 -10.45
N LEU A 33 -0.79 1.81 -11.20
CA LEU A 33 0.54 2.09 -10.72
C LEU A 33 0.68 3.60 -10.49
N SER A 34 1.22 3.95 -9.32
CA SER A 34 1.67 5.31 -9.01
C SER A 34 3.18 5.32 -8.77
N PHE A 35 3.83 6.42 -9.17
CA PHE A 35 5.23 6.70 -8.90
C PHE A 35 5.36 8.02 -8.15
N TYR A 36 6.09 8.00 -7.05
CA TYR A 36 6.36 9.19 -6.22
C TYR A 36 7.87 9.44 -6.22
N GLY A 37 8.29 10.58 -6.77
CA GLY A 37 9.67 11.03 -6.72
C GLY A 37 10.06 11.47 -5.31
N LYS A 38 11.27 11.08 -4.89
CA LYS A 38 11.85 11.42 -3.57
C LYS A 38 13.23 12.06 -3.70
N TRP A 39 13.51 12.68 -4.84
CA TRP A 39 14.80 13.26 -5.18
C TRP A 39 14.78 14.78 -5.02
N SER A 40 15.47 15.27 -3.98
CA SER A 40 15.53 16.69 -3.61
C SER A 40 16.82 17.01 -2.87
N ASN A 41 17.18 18.29 -2.72
CA ASN A 41 18.39 18.68 -1.98
C ASN A 41 18.27 18.40 -0.47
N MET A 42 17.05 18.16 0.04
CA MET A 42 16.83 17.77 1.43
C MET A 42 17.08 16.27 1.63
N THR A 43 16.63 15.44 0.68
CA THR A 43 16.79 13.98 0.76
C THR A 43 18.14 13.50 0.25
N HIS A 44 18.72 14.20 -0.72
CA HIS A 44 19.96 13.83 -1.41
C HIS A 44 20.92 15.02 -1.43
N PRO A 45 21.43 15.46 -0.25
CA PRO A 45 22.32 16.61 -0.19
C PRO A 45 23.54 16.38 -1.08
N ASN A 46 23.89 17.38 -1.90
CA ASN A 46 24.97 17.35 -2.91
C ASN A 46 24.73 16.42 -4.11
N ALA A 47 23.73 15.55 -4.06
CA ALA A 47 23.32 14.66 -5.14
C ALA A 47 22.10 15.18 -5.90
N VAL A 48 21.99 16.51 -6.06
CA VAL A 48 21.02 17.19 -6.93
C VAL A 48 21.76 18.21 -7.79
N PRO A 49 21.61 18.19 -9.12
CA PRO A 49 22.33 19.11 -9.98
C PRO A 49 21.75 20.53 -9.84
N SER A 50 22.65 21.51 -9.68
CA SER A 50 22.31 22.93 -9.58
C SER A 50 21.86 23.56 -10.91
N LYS A 51 22.05 22.84 -12.02
CA LYS A 51 21.66 23.22 -13.38
C LYS A 51 21.00 22.01 -14.07
N GLY A 52 20.15 22.25 -15.06
CA GLY A 52 19.61 21.17 -15.91
C GLY A 52 18.25 20.60 -15.50
N SER A 53 17.52 21.17 -14.54
CA SER A 53 16.18 20.71 -14.09
C SER A 53 16.17 19.23 -13.65
N PRO A 54 16.39 18.93 -12.35
CA PRO A 54 16.27 17.58 -11.79
C PRO A 54 14.90 16.97 -12.08
N MET A 55 14.86 15.93 -12.91
CA MET A 55 13.63 15.27 -13.35
C MET A 55 13.82 13.75 -13.46
N PHE A 56 12.70 13.04 -13.43
CA PHE A 56 12.60 11.66 -13.88
C PHE A 56 11.96 11.62 -15.27
N SER A 57 12.51 10.85 -16.19
CA SER A 57 11.86 10.64 -17.48
C SER A 57 10.56 9.82 -17.31
N PRO A 58 9.64 9.81 -18.29
CA PRO A 58 8.46 8.96 -18.21
C PRO A 58 8.83 7.50 -17.95
N LEU A 59 8.12 6.87 -17.00
CA LEU A 59 8.28 5.44 -16.73
C LEU A 59 7.86 4.61 -17.95
N VAL A 60 8.70 3.65 -18.31
CA VAL A 60 8.42 2.67 -19.37
C VAL A 60 8.85 1.28 -18.92
N GLY A 61 8.10 0.27 -19.34
CA GLY A 61 8.37 -1.11 -18.98
C GLY A 61 7.31 -2.06 -19.50
N ALA A 62 7.20 -3.23 -18.88
CA ALA A 62 6.26 -4.25 -19.32
C ALA A 62 5.84 -5.18 -18.18
N SER A 63 4.67 -5.82 -18.34
CA SER A 63 4.34 -7.04 -17.62
C SER A 63 4.80 -8.27 -18.40
N HIS A 64 5.36 -9.25 -17.70
CA HIS A 64 6.10 -10.34 -18.34
C HIS A 64 6.17 -11.63 -17.51
N SER A 65 6.63 -12.69 -18.18
CA SER A 65 6.92 -14.01 -17.60
C SER A 65 8.31 -14.02 -16.94
N ALA A 66 8.64 -15.09 -16.22
CA ALA A 66 9.95 -15.25 -15.60
C ALA A 66 11.11 -15.34 -16.63
N ASP A 67 10.80 -15.66 -17.89
CA ASP A 67 11.80 -15.87 -18.96
C ASP A 67 12.21 -14.56 -19.67
N TYR A 68 11.63 -13.43 -19.28
CA TYR A 68 12.02 -12.11 -19.78
C TYR A 68 12.73 -11.32 -18.69
N SER A 69 13.88 -10.75 -19.02
CA SER A 69 14.54 -9.72 -18.23
C SER A 69 14.69 -8.49 -19.12
N MET A 70 14.10 -7.38 -18.69
CA MET A 70 14.25 -6.09 -19.37
C MET A 70 15.62 -5.48 -19.09
N TRP A 71 16.00 -5.51 -17.81
CA TRP A 71 17.31 -5.16 -17.30
C TRP A 71 17.50 -5.88 -15.96
N LYS A 72 18.75 -6.10 -15.53
CA LYS A 72 19.07 -6.69 -14.23
C LYS A 72 20.49 -6.32 -13.83
N ALA A 73 20.73 -6.22 -12.53
CA ALA A 73 22.08 -6.07 -11.98
C ALA A 73 23.03 -7.14 -12.57
N GLY A 74 24.18 -6.69 -13.07
CA GLY A 74 25.21 -7.55 -13.65
C GLY A 74 25.01 -7.93 -15.12
N MET A 75 23.94 -7.48 -15.79
CA MET A 75 23.76 -7.65 -17.24
C MET A 75 24.18 -6.40 -18.00
N MET A 76 24.63 -6.54 -19.25
CA MET A 76 24.77 -5.40 -20.17
C MET A 76 23.39 -4.85 -20.54
N ALA A 77 23.26 -3.52 -20.55
CA ALA A 77 22.04 -2.84 -21.01
C ALA A 77 21.75 -3.14 -22.49
N SER A 78 20.50 -3.42 -22.83
CA SER A 78 20.07 -3.46 -24.23
C SER A 78 20.17 -2.07 -24.87
N LYS A 79 20.05 -1.99 -26.20
CA LYS A 79 20.00 -0.69 -26.87
C LYS A 79 18.78 0.13 -26.44
N GLY A 80 17.66 -0.52 -26.13
CA GLY A 80 16.50 0.13 -25.52
C GLY A 80 16.76 0.70 -24.13
N VAL A 81 17.38 -0.09 -23.24
CA VAL A 81 17.73 0.35 -21.87
C VAL A 81 18.73 1.50 -21.90
N GLN A 82 19.80 1.37 -22.70
CA GLN A 82 20.77 2.44 -22.97
C GLN A 82 20.06 3.74 -23.41
N GLN A 83 19.14 3.62 -24.38
CA GLN A 83 18.43 4.78 -24.91
C GLN A 83 17.61 5.51 -23.84
N VAL A 84 16.97 4.78 -22.92
CA VAL A 84 16.24 5.38 -21.81
C VAL A 84 17.21 6.04 -20.84
N ALA A 85 18.24 5.31 -20.40
CA ALA A 85 19.22 5.77 -19.43
C ALA A 85 19.96 7.04 -19.85
N GLU A 86 20.28 7.19 -21.14
CA GLU A 86 21.05 8.35 -21.63
C GLU A 86 20.17 9.53 -22.04
N THR A 87 18.92 9.32 -22.46
CA THR A 87 18.12 10.38 -23.11
C THR A 87 16.70 10.55 -22.57
N GLY A 88 16.23 9.63 -21.73
CA GLY A 88 14.90 9.66 -21.12
C GLY A 88 13.73 9.46 -22.09
N GLN A 89 13.96 9.45 -23.41
CA GLN A 89 12.92 9.35 -24.44
C GLN A 89 11.82 10.42 -24.36
N ASP A 90 12.07 11.54 -23.69
CA ASP A 90 11.15 12.67 -23.59
C ASP A 90 11.67 13.81 -24.49
N PRO A 91 10.86 14.38 -25.41
CA PRO A 91 11.28 15.49 -26.26
C PRO A 91 11.85 16.68 -25.49
N ALA A 92 11.32 17.01 -24.31
CA ALA A 92 11.81 18.11 -23.49
C ALA A 92 13.17 17.79 -22.84
N ILE A 93 13.41 16.53 -22.46
CA ILE A 93 14.73 16.07 -21.98
C ILE A 93 15.71 16.04 -23.15
N LYS A 94 15.27 15.51 -24.30
CA LYS A 94 16.05 15.39 -25.52
C LYS A 94 16.51 16.76 -26.01
N GLU A 95 15.63 17.74 -26.11
CA GLU A 95 15.98 19.12 -26.48
C GLU A 95 16.96 19.77 -25.49
N LYS A 96 16.82 19.50 -24.17
CA LYS A 96 17.74 19.98 -23.15
C LYS A 96 19.13 19.34 -23.23
N LYS A 97 19.24 18.09 -23.69
CA LYS A 97 20.53 17.40 -23.94
C LYS A 97 21.17 17.81 -25.29
N LEU A 98 20.35 18.24 -26.26
CA LEU A 98 20.74 18.53 -27.65
C LEU A 98 21.33 19.94 -27.91
N SER A 99 21.90 20.64 -26.92
CA SER A 99 22.70 21.85 -27.19
C SER A 99 24.03 21.55 -27.89
N VAL A 100 24.37 20.29 -28.17
CA VAL A 100 25.43 19.88 -29.09
C VAL A 100 24.92 18.74 -29.98
N SER A 101 25.15 18.87 -31.29
CA SER A 101 24.56 18.11 -32.39
C SER A 101 24.92 16.62 -32.44
N PHE A 102 23.95 15.74 -32.66
CA PHE A 102 24.02 14.62 -33.62
C PHE A 102 22.59 14.14 -33.97
N SER A 103 22.29 14.04 -35.27
CA SER A 103 21.01 13.55 -35.79
C SER A 103 21.15 12.08 -36.19
N PHE A 104 20.39 11.20 -35.55
CA PHE A 104 20.04 9.91 -36.13
C PHE A 104 18.62 10.00 -36.72
N PRO A 105 18.38 9.49 -37.93
CA PRO A 105 17.04 9.47 -38.49
C PRO A 105 16.16 8.55 -37.65
N ALA A 106 15.12 9.11 -37.03
CA ALA A 106 14.09 8.34 -36.36
C ALA A 106 13.37 7.44 -37.41
N PRO A 107 13.14 6.15 -37.14
CA PRO A 107 12.24 5.35 -37.96
C PRO A 107 10.83 5.96 -37.94
N PRO A 108 10.04 5.83 -39.01
CA PRO A 108 8.68 6.34 -39.03
C PRO A 108 7.79 5.51 -38.08
N GLY A 109 7.53 6.08 -36.92
CA GLY A 109 6.69 5.52 -35.85
C GLY A 109 7.11 6.10 -34.51
N ASN A 110 6.19 6.69 -33.76
CA ASN A 110 6.43 7.39 -32.48
C ASN A 110 6.89 6.48 -31.31
N SER A 111 7.50 5.31 -31.58
CA SER A 111 7.85 4.28 -30.60
C SER A 111 9.37 4.25 -30.31
N SER A 112 9.76 4.25 -29.04
CA SER A 112 11.18 4.20 -28.61
C SER A 112 11.83 2.84 -28.92
N VAL A 113 13.17 2.76 -28.88
CA VAL A 113 13.90 1.50 -29.11
C VAL A 113 13.48 0.44 -28.09
N LEU A 114 13.34 0.82 -26.81
CA LEU A 114 12.87 -0.10 -25.76
C LEU A 114 11.43 -0.57 -25.99
N GLN A 115 10.53 0.30 -26.43
CA GLN A 115 9.16 -0.10 -26.77
C GLN A 115 9.15 -1.12 -27.92
N ASN A 116 10.00 -0.91 -28.94
CA ASN A 116 10.14 -1.88 -30.02
C ASN A 116 10.70 -3.22 -29.53
N GLU A 117 11.72 -3.22 -28.65
CA GLU A 117 12.23 -4.45 -28.02
C GLU A 117 11.13 -5.20 -27.25
N ILE A 118 10.34 -4.48 -26.45
CA ILE A 118 9.19 -5.03 -25.70
C ILE A 118 8.13 -5.61 -26.65
N MET A 119 7.77 -4.88 -27.70
CA MET A 119 6.78 -5.32 -28.69
C MET A 119 7.23 -6.58 -29.43
N MET A 120 8.52 -6.68 -29.77
CA MET A 120 9.09 -7.89 -30.38
C MET A 120 8.98 -9.10 -29.44
N ARG A 121 9.25 -8.91 -28.14
CA ARG A 121 9.12 -9.98 -27.13
C ARG A 121 7.67 -10.42 -26.94
N MET A 122 6.72 -9.50 -27.07
CA MET A 122 5.29 -9.77 -27.03
C MET A 122 4.82 -10.57 -28.26
N MET A 123 5.23 -10.19 -29.47
CA MET A 123 4.76 -10.80 -30.71
C MET A 123 5.40 -12.17 -31.02
N TYR A 124 6.70 -12.32 -30.79
CA TYR A 124 7.46 -13.47 -31.30
C TYR A 124 7.89 -14.44 -30.20
N ASN A 125 8.43 -13.95 -29.09
CA ASN A 125 8.92 -14.81 -28.01
C ASN A 125 7.82 -15.20 -27.02
N LYS A 126 6.73 -14.43 -26.96
CA LYS A 126 5.62 -14.61 -26.00
C LYS A 126 6.10 -14.67 -24.55
N THR A 127 7.12 -13.87 -24.23
CA THR A 127 7.65 -13.75 -22.85
C THR A 127 7.15 -12.49 -22.16
N VAL A 128 6.52 -11.57 -22.91
CA VAL A 128 5.91 -10.31 -22.46
C VAL A 128 4.41 -10.33 -22.73
N TRP A 129 3.62 -9.82 -21.79
CA TRP A 129 2.17 -9.68 -21.91
C TRP A 129 1.75 -8.31 -22.44
N LYS A 130 2.16 -7.23 -21.77
CA LYS A 130 1.66 -5.88 -22.07
C LYS A 130 2.72 -4.82 -21.79
N LEU A 131 2.75 -3.79 -22.63
CA LEU A 131 3.52 -2.58 -22.37
C LEU A 131 2.92 -1.85 -21.17
N VAL A 132 3.78 -1.39 -20.26
CA VAL A 132 3.44 -0.49 -19.15
C VAL A 132 4.11 0.85 -19.43
N GLN A 133 3.32 1.92 -19.51
CA GLN A 133 3.85 3.22 -19.91
C GLN A 133 3.11 4.34 -19.19
N GLN A 134 3.90 5.27 -18.64
CA GLN A 134 3.41 6.54 -18.13
C GLN A 134 2.80 7.38 -19.26
N LYS A 135 1.62 7.92 -19.00
CA LYS A 135 1.00 8.95 -19.85
C LYS A 135 1.52 10.32 -19.39
N GLY A 136 1.80 11.22 -20.33
CA GLY A 136 2.41 12.52 -20.05
C GLY A 136 3.93 12.52 -20.21
N GLY A 137 4.57 13.60 -19.77
CA GLY A 137 6.02 13.80 -19.88
C GLY A 137 6.77 13.54 -18.58
N ALA A 138 8.05 13.91 -18.58
CA ALA A 138 8.92 13.90 -17.42
C ALA A 138 8.31 14.66 -16.23
N ILE A 139 8.66 14.23 -15.01
CA ILE A 139 8.20 14.85 -13.76
C ILE A 139 9.41 15.34 -12.96
N ASN A 140 9.25 16.37 -12.12
CA ASN A 140 10.36 16.81 -11.26
C ASN A 140 10.69 15.76 -10.20
N GLY A 141 11.87 15.87 -9.59
CA GLY A 141 12.37 14.90 -8.60
C GLY A 141 11.48 14.64 -7.38
N THR A 142 10.58 15.58 -7.02
CA THR A 142 9.62 15.44 -5.90
C THR A 142 8.16 15.34 -6.35
N ASP A 143 7.91 15.35 -7.65
CA ASP A 143 6.56 15.22 -8.20
C ASP A 143 6.14 13.75 -8.19
N HIS A 144 4.86 13.51 -8.49
CA HIS A 144 4.31 12.17 -8.60
C HIS A 144 3.43 12.03 -9.83
N VAL A 145 3.30 10.80 -10.30
CA VAL A 145 2.36 10.41 -11.35
C VAL A 145 1.53 9.23 -10.85
N MET A 146 0.25 9.24 -11.20
CA MET A 146 -0.71 8.21 -10.79
C MET A 146 -1.39 7.61 -12.00
N ASP A 147 -2.14 6.54 -11.75
CA ASP A 147 -3.05 5.91 -12.72
C ASP A 147 -2.39 5.28 -13.95
N ILE A 148 -1.12 4.87 -13.86
CA ILE A 148 -0.44 4.10 -14.89
C ILE A 148 -1.07 2.70 -14.97
N ASP A 149 -1.57 2.32 -16.14
CA ASP A 149 -2.27 1.05 -16.34
C ASP A 149 -1.29 -0.14 -16.34
N VAL A 150 -1.54 -1.12 -15.47
CA VAL A 150 -0.78 -2.38 -15.41
C VAL A 150 -1.74 -3.56 -15.45
N GLU A 151 -1.43 -4.57 -16.25
CA GLU A 151 -2.20 -5.82 -16.33
C GLU A 151 -1.26 -7.01 -16.29
N VAL A 152 -1.58 -7.98 -15.44
CA VAL A 152 -0.82 -9.22 -15.25
C VAL A 152 -1.75 -10.43 -15.32
N THR A 153 -1.17 -11.58 -15.65
CA THR A 153 -1.89 -12.85 -15.72
C THR A 153 -1.08 -13.96 -15.06
N ALA A 154 -1.68 -15.13 -14.87
CA ALA A 154 -1.02 -16.31 -14.29
C ALA A 154 0.35 -16.66 -14.91
N ASP A 155 0.51 -16.41 -16.21
CA ASP A 155 1.74 -16.71 -16.95
C ASP A 155 2.70 -15.53 -17.06
N TYR A 156 2.21 -14.31 -16.77
CA TYR A 156 2.97 -13.07 -16.82
C TYR A 156 2.74 -12.25 -15.53
N PRO A 157 3.20 -12.74 -14.36
CA PRO A 157 2.91 -12.11 -13.07
C PRO A 157 3.91 -11.01 -12.67
N TYR A 158 4.97 -10.81 -13.45
CA TYR A 158 6.05 -9.88 -13.14
C TYR A 158 5.88 -8.55 -13.88
N VAL A 159 6.39 -7.48 -13.29
CA VAL A 159 6.47 -6.15 -13.92
C VAL A 159 7.90 -5.62 -13.78
N SER A 160 8.48 -5.17 -14.89
CA SER A 160 9.75 -4.43 -14.88
C SER A 160 9.54 -3.03 -15.44
N LEU A 161 10.20 -2.04 -14.85
CA LEU A 161 10.05 -0.60 -15.15
C LEU A 161 11.42 0.08 -15.13
N ILE A 162 11.56 1.15 -15.90
CA ILE A 162 12.75 2.01 -15.94
C ILE A 162 12.35 3.48 -16.18
N SER A 163 13.09 4.40 -15.56
CA SER A 163 13.00 5.85 -15.77
C SER A 163 14.38 6.47 -15.56
N MET A 164 14.79 7.36 -16.46
CA MET A 164 16.08 8.08 -16.37
C MET A 164 16.08 9.04 -15.19
N ILE A 165 17.20 9.10 -14.47
CA ILE A 165 17.54 10.22 -13.59
C ILE A 165 18.13 11.31 -14.47
N PHE A 166 17.46 12.46 -14.62
CA PHE A 166 17.92 13.54 -15.49
C PHE A 166 18.25 14.81 -14.70
N PRO A 167 19.33 15.54 -15.07
CA PRO A 167 20.39 15.13 -15.99
C PRO A 167 21.28 14.07 -15.35
N SER A 168 21.79 13.13 -16.15
CA SER A 168 22.84 12.17 -15.77
C SER A 168 23.50 11.60 -17.03
N PRO A 169 24.66 10.94 -16.91
CA PRO A 169 25.31 10.23 -18.01
C PRO A 169 24.40 9.13 -18.58
N ASP A 170 24.12 8.12 -17.75
CA ASP A 170 23.32 6.95 -18.09
C ASP A 170 22.62 6.36 -16.84
N TRP A 171 22.25 7.22 -15.89
CA TRP A 171 21.69 6.78 -14.62
C TRP A 171 20.17 6.68 -14.68
N PHE A 172 19.63 5.65 -14.02
CA PHE A 172 18.20 5.39 -14.01
C PHE A 172 17.71 4.85 -12.66
N ILE A 173 16.41 4.87 -12.47
CA ILE A 173 15.69 4.15 -11.42
C ILE A 173 14.71 3.16 -12.06
N GLY A 174 14.31 2.15 -11.31
CA GLY A 174 13.31 1.20 -11.77
C GLY A 174 13.17 0.02 -10.83
N GLY A 175 12.19 -0.84 -11.14
CA GLY A 175 12.09 -2.17 -10.54
C GLY A 175 12.29 -3.24 -11.61
N ASP A 176 13.07 -4.27 -11.28
CA ASP A 176 13.20 -5.50 -12.07
C ASP A 176 12.30 -6.58 -11.47
N SER A 177 11.52 -7.25 -12.33
CA SER A 177 10.79 -8.48 -12.03
C SER A 177 9.94 -8.41 -10.74
N ILE A 178 9.19 -7.32 -10.56
CA ILE A 178 8.28 -7.12 -9.43
C ILE A 178 7.13 -8.13 -9.54
N ASN A 179 7.08 -9.10 -8.62
CA ASN A 179 6.05 -10.15 -8.63
C ASN A 179 4.75 -9.71 -7.94
N LEU A 180 3.70 -9.52 -8.73
CA LEU A 180 2.36 -9.16 -8.22
C LEU A 180 1.53 -10.38 -7.77
N CYS A 181 2.03 -11.59 -7.97
CA CYS A 181 1.44 -12.84 -7.50
C CYS A 181 2.16 -13.35 -6.26
N ASN A 182 1.43 -13.59 -5.17
CA ASN A 182 1.97 -14.15 -3.92
C ASN A 182 1.18 -15.39 -3.50
N ASP A 183 1.83 -16.56 -3.52
CA ASP A 183 1.25 -17.82 -3.05
C ASP A 183 -0.15 -18.12 -3.63
N GLY A 184 -0.29 -17.97 -4.95
CA GLY A 184 -1.56 -18.20 -5.66
C GLY A 184 -2.60 -17.09 -5.50
N LYS A 185 -2.26 -15.97 -4.84
CA LYS A 185 -3.14 -14.81 -4.69
C LYS A 185 -2.50 -13.55 -5.26
N TRP A 186 -3.26 -12.86 -6.11
CA TRP A 186 -2.89 -11.52 -6.55
C TRP A 186 -2.79 -10.60 -5.34
N ARG A 187 -1.71 -9.83 -5.26
CA ARG A 187 -1.55 -8.81 -4.23
C ARG A 187 -2.57 -7.69 -4.47
N ASP A 188 -3.37 -7.32 -3.48
CA ASP A 188 -4.32 -6.22 -3.67
C ASP A 188 -3.63 -4.85 -3.61
N THR A 189 -2.55 -4.78 -2.84
CA THR A 189 -1.56 -3.71 -2.85
C THR A 189 -0.14 -4.28 -2.87
N TRP A 190 0.77 -3.59 -3.56
CA TRP A 190 2.19 -3.88 -3.47
C TRP A 190 3.01 -2.61 -3.62
N ASN A 191 3.94 -2.39 -2.70
CA ASN A 191 4.72 -1.17 -2.63
C ASN A 191 6.20 -1.51 -2.76
N VAL A 192 6.88 -0.85 -3.68
CA VAL A 192 8.34 -0.87 -3.81
C VAL A 192 8.85 0.45 -3.24
N ALA A 193 9.27 0.39 -1.97
CA ALA A 193 9.66 1.57 -1.20
C ALA A 193 11.07 2.08 -1.53
N MET A 194 11.92 1.22 -2.09
CA MET A 194 13.32 1.53 -2.40
C MET A 194 13.58 1.42 -3.89
N LEU A 195 13.85 2.55 -4.53
CA LEU A 195 14.36 2.64 -5.90
C LEU A 195 15.74 3.30 -5.82
N PRO A 196 16.83 2.51 -5.77
CA PRO A 196 18.17 3.08 -5.78
C PRO A 196 18.52 3.59 -7.18
N PRO A 197 19.48 4.51 -7.29
CA PRO A 197 20.06 4.88 -8.58
C PRO A 197 20.89 3.71 -9.15
N TRP A 198 20.74 3.47 -10.45
CA TRP A 198 21.47 2.46 -11.23
C TRP A 198 22.26 3.16 -12.32
N ASP A 199 23.44 2.63 -12.61
CA ASP A 199 24.30 2.98 -13.74
C ASP A 199 24.09 1.93 -14.84
N ALA A 200 23.87 2.36 -16.09
CA ALA A 200 23.60 1.46 -17.21
C ALA A 200 24.86 0.82 -17.81
N GLY A 201 26.05 1.35 -17.48
CA GLY A 201 27.35 0.93 -17.99
C GLY A 201 27.59 1.37 -19.43
N THR A 202 26.92 2.41 -19.93
CA THR A 202 26.98 2.87 -21.32
C THR A 202 27.61 4.26 -21.48
N ASP A 203 27.68 5.05 -20.41
CA ASP A 203 28.43 6.31 -20.34
C ASP A 203 29.42 6.31 -19.17
N SER A 204 30.66 6.72 -19.40
CA SER A 204 31.76 6.62 -18.42
C SER A 204 31.88 7.84 -17.51
N ASN A 205 31.04 8.85 -17.69
CA ASN A 205 31.09 10.02 -16.81
C ASN A 205 30.50 9.74 -15.43
N THR A 206 30.96 10.55 -14.49
CA THR A 206 30.63 10.41 -13.08
C THR A 206 29.79 11.54 -12.52
N THR A 207 29.40 12.53 -13.33
CA THR A 207 28.67 13.71 -12.85
C THR A 207 27.41 13.97 -13.67
N PHE A 208 26.40 14.61 -13.06
CA PHE A 208 25.08 14.79 -13.67
C PHE A 208 25.07 15.55 -15.01
N ILE A 209 26.01 16.46 -15.25
CA ILE A 209 26.00 17.39 -16.41
C ILE A 209 27.28 17.24 -17.25
N ALA A 210 27.89 16.07 -17.23
CA ALA A 210 29.02 15.80 -18.10
C ALA A 210 28.57 15.67 -19.57
N GLU A 211 29.50 15.92 -20.49
CA GLU A 211 29.31 15.60 -21.91
C GLU A 211 29.44 14.09 -22.11
N ASP A 212 28.59 13.49 -22.94
CA ASP A 212 28.54 12.04 -23.12
C ASP A 212 29.92 11.43 -23.49
N VAL A 213 30.31 10.36 -22.79
CA VAL A 213 31.54 9.59 -23.04
C VAL A 213 31.17 8.11 -23.09
N GLU A 214 31.09 7.54 -24.28
CA GLU A 214 30.73 6.12 -24.46
C GLU A 214 31.66 5.17 -23.67
N THR A 215 31.05 4.30 -22.86
CA THR A 215 31.76 3.22 -22.16
C THR A 215 32.09 2.09 -23.15
N ASN A 216 33.38 1.90 -23.44
CA ASN A 216 33.85 0.87 -24.39
C ASN A 216 35.02 0.04 -23.81
N PRO A 217 34.86 -1.29 -23.62
CA PRO A 217 33.64 -2.07 -23.86
C PRO A 217 32.54 -1.70 -22.87
N GLN A 218 31.27 -1.89 -23.28
CA GLN A 218 30.11 -1.63 -22.44
C GLN A 218 30.22 -2.35 -21.08
N GLY A 219 29.94 -1.62 -20.01
CA GLY A 219 29.86 -2.15 -18.66
C GLY A 219 28.58 -2.94 -18.38
N ASN A 220 28.52 -3.53 -17.20
CA ASN A 220 27.30 -4.14 -16.69
C ASN A 220 26.49 -3.12 -15.89
N ILE A 221 25.17 -3.25 -15.92
CA ILE A 221 24.26 -2.49 -15.07
C ILE A 221 24.62 -2.74 -13.61
N ALA A 222 24.87 -1.67 -12.87
CA ALA A 222 25.28 -1.71 -11.47
C ALA A 222 24.50 -0.71 -10.63
N VAL A 223 24.25 -1.05 -9.36
CA VAL A 223 23.66 -0.09 -8.43
C VAL A 223 24.71 0.95 -8.09
N ILE A 224 24.34 2.23 -8.12
CA ILE A 224 25.22 3.32 -7.67
C ILE A 224 25.29 3.26 -6.15
N THR A 225 26.51 3.23 -5.63
CA THR A 225 26.78 3.13 -4.19
C THR A 225 27.53 4.37 -3.71
N LYS A 226 27.49 4.64 -2.40
CA LYS A 226 28.25 5.73 -1.77
C LYS A 226 29.78 5.60 -1.88
N MET A 227 30.28 4.45 -2.36
CA MET A 227 31.69 4.18 -2.57
C MET A 227 32.16 4.49 -4.00
N MET A 228 31.22 4.71 -4.93
CA MET A 228 31.52 5.08 -6.31
C MET A 228 31.77 6.59 -6.39
N ASP A 229 32.69 6.99 -7.26
CA ASP A 229 32.95 8.40 -7.57
C ASP A 229 31.76 8.96 -8.35
N THR A 230 30.74 9.41 -7.64
CA THR A 230 29.49 9.99 -8.16
C THR A 230 29.00 11.04 -7.16
N PRO A 231 28.03 11.91 -7.49
CA PRO A 231 27.46 12.88 -6.55
C PRO A 231 26.81 12.23 -5.32
N PHE A 232 26.50 10.92 -5.38
CA PHE A 232 25.96 10.16 -4.26
C PHE A 232 27.04 9.68 -3.27
N MET A 233 28.31 9.95 -3.54
CA MET A 233 29.41 9.64 -2.61
C MET A 233 29.25 10.41 -1.30
N ASN A 234 29.69 9.80 -0.20
CA ASN A 234 29.71 10.43 1.14
C ASN A 234 28.35 10.94 1.67
N ILE A 235 27.23 10.50 1.12
CA ILE A 235 25.92 10.68 1.78
C ILE A 235 25.98 9.99 3.15
N GLU A 236 25.52 10.68 4.19
CA GLU A 236 25.44 10.13 5.54
C GLU A 236 24.43 8.97 5.58
N GLY A 237 24.86 7.80 6.08
CA GLY A 237 24.03 6.60 6.08
C GLY A 237 24.01 5.86 4.74
N ASP A 238 22.87 5.27 4.39
CA ASP A 238 22.62 4.66 3.08
C ASP A 238 22.02 5.70 2.12
N ILE A 239 22.25 5.55 0.82
CA ILE A 239 21.62 6.43 -0.18
C ILE A 239 20.11 6.31 -0.02
N PRO A 240 19.38 7.40 0.27
CA PRO A 240 17.93 7.37 0.40
C PRO A 240 17.27 6.92 -0.90
N THR A 241 16.03 6.46 -0.80
CA THR A 241 15.29 6.08 -2.00
C THR A 241 15.09 7.28 -2.92
N MET A 242 15.30 7.10 -4.23
CA MET A 242 15.04 8.14 -5.23
C MET A 242 13.55 8.25 -5.58
N GLY A 243 12.75 7.23 -5.24
CA GLY A 243 11.31 7.24 -5.42
C GLY A 243 10.64 5.93 -5.00
N MET A 244 9.33 5.86 -5.16
CA MET A 244 8.53 4.71 -4.74
C MET A 244 7.54 4.30 -5.83
N LEU A 245 7.34 2.99 -6.02
CA LEU A 245 6.30 2.45 -6.90
C LEU A 245 5.17 1.84 -6.07
N MET A 246 3.94 2.11 -6.45
CA MET A 246 2.76 1.61 -5.76
C MET A 246 1.79 0.96 -6.73
N PHE A 247 1.52 -0.33 -6.53
CA PHE A 247 0.54 -1.07 -7.30
C PHE A 247 -0.73 -1.21 -6.47
N GLN A 248 -1.84 -0.70 -6.99
CA GLN A 248 -3.17 -0.90 -6.41
C GLN A 248 -4.04 -1.68 -7.38
N ARG A 249 -4.48 -2.86 -6.97
CA ARG A 249 -5.38 -3.68 -7.78
C ARG A 249 -6.74 -2.98 -7.90
N VAL A 250 -7.27 -2.89 -9.11
CA VAL A 250 -8.57 -2.24 -9.38
C VAL A 250 -9.70 -3.22 -9.68
N ASN A 251 -9.39 -4.41 -10.19
CA ASN A 251 -10.42 -5.43 -10.38
C ASN A 251 -10.59 -6.27 -9.10
N LYS A 252 -11.83 -6.37 -8.60
CA LYS A 252 -12.15 -7.21 -7.44
C LYS A 252 -11.73 -8.66 -7.75
N PRO A 253 -11.08 -9.39 -6.83
CA PRO A 253 -10.89 -10.83 -6.95
C PRO A 253 -12.24 -11.49 -7.31
N MET A 254 -12.25 -12.57 -8.11
CA MET A 254 -13.48 -13.35 -8.33
C MET A 254 -14.01 -13.82 -6.97
N GLN A 255 -15.00 -13.10 -6.46
CA GLN A 255 -15.64 -13.32 -5.17
C GLN A 255 -17.14 -13.20 -5.40
N TYR A 256 -17.94 -14.13 -4.87
CA TYR A 256 -19.38 -14.01 -4.93
C TYR A 256 -19.80 -12.70 -4.24
N MET A 257 -20.63 -11.90 -4.90
CA MET A 257 -21.14 -10.66 -4.32
C MET A 257 -22.27 -10.99 -3.35
N CYS A 258 -22.23 -10.38 -2.17
CA CYS A 258 -23.35 -10.42 -1.25
C CYS A 258 -24.57 -9.72 -1.86
N SER A 259 -25.78 -10.20 -1.55
CA SER A 259 -27.03 -9.58 -2.01
C SER A 259 -27.61 -8.65 -0.95
N GLY A 260 -28.28 -7.58 -1.39
CA GLY A 260 -28.99 -6.65 -0.52
C GLY A 260 -28.08 -5.75 0.31
N GLU A 261 -28.69 -5.04 1.25
CA GLU A 261 -27.99 -4.25 2.26
C GLU A 261 -27.87 -5.04 3.56
N GLN A 262 -26.77 -4.82 4.28
CA GLN A 262 -26.56 -5.35 5.61
C GLN A 262 -26.08 -4.24 6.55
N LYS A 263 -26.79 -4.10 7.67
CA LYS A 263 -26.37 -3.22 8.76
C LYS A 263 -25.37 -3.94 9.66
N TYR A 264 -24.36 -3.22 10.11
CA TYR A 264 -23.40 -3.70 11.10
C TYR A 264 -23.33 -2.70 12.25
N MET A 265 -23.20 -3.22 13.46
CA MET A 265 -22.71 -2.46 14.59
C MET A 265 -21.19 -2.52 14.56
N LEU A 266 -20.56 -1.39 14.25
CA LEU A 266 -19.13 -1.19 14.37
C LEU A 266 -18.81 -0.80 15.81
N LYS A 267 -17.99 -1.62 16.48
CA LYS A 267 -17.37 -1.32 17.77
C LYS A 267 -15.92 -0.91 17.55
N PHE A 268 -15.52 0.25 18.05
CA PHE A 268 -14.12 0.68 18.15
C PHE A 268 -13.70 0.62 19.61
N GLU A 269 -12.61 -0.08 19.88
CA GLU A 269 -12.07 -0.34 21.22
C GLU A 269 -10.67 0.25 21.30
N GLY A 270 -10.51 1.32 22.09
CA GLY A 270 -9.22 1.85 22.48
C GLY A 270 -8.46 0.82 23.32
N MET A 271 -7.18 0.68 23.05
CA MET A 271 -6.31 -0.34 23.62
C MET A 271 -4.98 0.23 24.13
N TRP A 272 -4.83 1.56 24.09
CA TRP A 272 -3.57 2.24 24.38
C TRP A 272 -3.50 2.69 25.84
N THR A 273 -2.72 1.96 26.64
CA THR A 273 -2.56 2.19 28.08
C THR A 273 -1.10 2.29 28.48
N GLN A 274 -0.81 2.96 29.59
CA GLN A 274 0.56 3.08 30.10
C GLN A 274 1.20 1.72 30.36
N GLN A 275 0.41 0.72 30.77
CA GLN A 275 0.91 -0.64 31.03
C GLN A 275 1.29 -1.38 29.75
N ARG A 276 0.56 -1.14 28.66
CA ARG A 276 0.79 -1.81 27.37
C ARG A 276 1.86 -1.11 26.53
N GLN A 277 1.87 0.22 26.53
CA GLN A 277 2.81 1.04 25.77
C GLN A 277 3.39 2.16 26.68
N PRO A 278 4.35 1.84 27.56
CA PRO A 278 4.86 2.82 28.54
C PRO A 278 5.77 3.90 27.93
N MET A 279 6.38 3.65 26.77
CA MET A 279 7.34 4.58 26.17
C MET A 279 6.64 5.83 25.64
N GLY A 280 6.97 6.99 26.20
CA GLY A 280 6.40 8.27 25.81
C GLY A 280 4.92 8.46 26.17
N TYR A 281 4.31 7.58 26.97
CA TYR A 281 2.88 7.62 27.26
C TYR A 281 2.46 9.01 27.81
N PRO A 282 1.58 9.75 27.10
CA PRO A 282 1.27 11.13 27.45
C PRO A 282 0.26 11.21 28.60
N SER A 283 0.08 12.42 29.14
CA SER A 283 -0.83 12.67 30.27
C SER A 283 -2.31 12.70 29.89
N ASN A 284 -2.64 12.94 28.61
CA ASN A 284 -4.02 12.95 28.10
C ASN A 284 -4.16 12.09 26.82
N PRO A 285 -3.91 10.78 26.91
CA PRO A 285 -3.97 9.86 25.79
C PRO A 285 -5.42 9.61 25.39
N HIS A 286 -5.76 9.84 24.13
CA HIS A 286 -7.11 9.71 23.62
C HIS A 286 -7.14 9.44 22.10
N PHE A 287 -8.34 9.25 21.55
CA PHE A 287 -8.55 9.13 20.11
C PHE A 287 -9.47 10.25 19.61
N SER A 288 -9.15 10.83 18.45
CA SER A 288 -10.04 11.81 17.83
C SER A 288 -11.39 11.20 17.44
N PRO A 289 -12.39 12.02 17.06
CA PRO A 289 -13.57 11.50 16.40
C PRO A 289 -13.22 10.63 15.20
N LEU A 290 -13.96 9.54 15.06
CA LEU A 290 -13.78 8.56 13.99
C LEU A 290 -14.51 9.03 12.74
N ILE A 291 -13.89 8.82 11.59
CA ILE A 291 -14.53 9.01 10.29
C ILE A 291 -14.20 7.85 9.36
N GLY A 292 -15.16 7.46 8.54
CA GLY A 292 -14.94 6.44 7.53
C GLY A 292 -16.08 6.35 6.54
N CYS A 293 -16.02 5.33 5.69
CA CYS A 293 -17.09 5.03 4.76
C CYS A 293 -17.14 3.54 4.39
N THR A 294 -18.33 3.10 3.97
CA THR A 294 -18.49 1.85 3.24
C THR A 294 -18.43 2.14 1.75
N HIS A 295 -17.63 1.38 1.02
CA HIS A 295 -17.27 1.68 -0.35
C HIS A 295 -17.00 0.41 -1.16
N MET A 296 -16.84 0.58 -2.47
CA MET A 296 -16.48 -0.50 -3.38
C MET A 296 -14.97 -0.81 -3.33
N TYR A 297 -14.60 -1.97 -3.84
CA TYR A 297 -13.26 -2.54 -3.73
C TYR A 297 -12.09 -1.62 -4.16
N ASN A 298 -12.26 -0.82 -5.22
CA ASN A 298 -11.20 0.02 -5.77
C ASN A 298 -11.12 1.42 -5.14
N TYR A 299 -12.07 1.80 -4.29
CA TYR A 299 -12.04 3.11 -3.64
C TYR A 299 -11.19 3.08 -2.36
N LYS A 300 -10.37 4.11 -2.16
CA LYS A 300 -9.57 4.34 -0.95
C LYS A 300 -9.46 5.85 -0.71
N PHE A 301 -9.64 6.29 0.52
CA PHE A 301 -9.36 7.68 0.91
C PHE A 301 -8.02 7.85 1.63
N TRP A 302 -7.44 6.75 2.09
CA TRP A 302 -6.03 6.62 2.47
C TRP A 302 -5.59 5.19 2.22
N SER A 303 -4.28 4.96 2.10
CA SER A 303 -3.69 3.63 1.97
C SER A 303 -2.23 3.70 2.43
N PRO A 304 -1.65 2.59 2.92
CA PRO A 304 -0.22 2.51 3.14
C PRO A 304 0.55 2.88 1.86
N MET A 305 1.61 3.63 2.06
CA MET A 305 2.54 4.20 1.08
C MET A 305 1.94 5.23 0.12
N THR A 306 0.68 5.67 0.28
CA THR A 306 0.15 6.81 -0.50
C THR A 306 0.35 8.11 0.25
N MET A 307 0.42 9.24 -0.47
CA MET A 307 0.37 10.57 0.15
C MET A 307 -0.99 10.78 0.83
N ALA A 308 -0.98 11.25 2.08
CA ALA A 308 -2.20 11.67 2.76
C ALA A 308 -2.85 12.85 2.00
N SER A 309 -4.17 12.78 1.77
CA SER A 309 -4.93 13.95 1.31
C SER A 309 -4.90 15.05 2.36
N LYS A 310 -5.31 16.27 2.01
CA LYS A 310 -5.42 17.33 3.01
C LYS A 310 -6.40 16.94 4.12
N GLY A 311 -7.49 16.25 3.79
CA GLY A 311 -8.42 15.70 4.76
C GLY A 311 -7.80 14.68 5.70
N VAL A 312 -7.01 13.74 5.19
CA VAL A 312 -6.30 12.75 6.01
C VAL A 312 -5.27 13.43 6.92
N GLN A 313 -4.50 14.37 6.38
CA GLN A 313 -3.57 15.20 7.17
C GLN A 313 -4.28 15.90 8.33
N MET A 314 -5.41 16.57 8.07
CA MET A 314 -6.14 17.28 9.13
C MET A 314 -6.66 16.34 10.23
N VAL A 315 -7.06 15.11 9.87
CA VAL A 315 -7.41 14.10 10.88
C VAL A 315 -6.19 13.70 11.68
N ALA A 316 -5.08 13.40 11.01
CA ALA A 316 -3.85 12.90 11.64
C ALA A 316 -3.16 13.92 12.56
N GLU A 317 -3.17 15.21 12.21
CA GLU A 317 -2.48 16.26 12.98
C GLU A 317 -3.38 16.92 14.04
N THR A 318 -4.70 16.96 13.82
CA THR A 318 -5.61 17.77 14.66
C THR A 318 -6.88 17.05 15.12
N GLY A 319 -7.13 15.83 14.62
CA GLY A 319 -8.37 15.11 14.85
C GLY A 319 -9.59 15.69 14.13
N ASN A 320 -9.43 16.77 13.34
CA ASN A 320 -10.52 17.43 12.65
C ASN A 320 -10.85 16.75 11.32
N HIS A 321 -11.99 16.04 11.30
CA HIS A 321 -12.44 15.30 10.12
C HIS A 321 -13.29 16.12 9.13
N SER A 322 -13.44 17.43 9.31
CA SER A 322 -14.35 18.25 8.46
C SER A 322 -13.89 18.29 7.00
N THR A 323 -12.59 18.45 6.78
CA THR A 323 -11.99 18.46 5.44
C THR A 323 -12.16 17.11 4.76
N LEU A 324 -11.81 16.01 5.45
CA LEU A 324 -11.97 14.66 4.92
C LEU A 324 -13.44 14.34 4.63
N TYR A 325 -14.36 14.72 5.50
CA TYR A 325 -15.79 14.53 5.27
C TYR A 325 -16.27 15.21 3.97
N ASN A 326 -15.79 16.43 3.70
CA ASN A 326 -16.10 17.15 2.47
C ASN A 326 -15.44 16.48 1.25
N GLU A 327 -14.20 15.98 1.36
CA GLU A 327 -13.56 15.20 0.30
C GLU A 327 -14.38 13.96 -0.05
N LEU A 328 -14.80 13.18 0.96
CA LEU A 328 -15.63 11.98 0.76
C LEU A 328 -16.98 12.34 0.13
N LYS A 329 -17.64 13.40 0.60
CA LYS A 329 -18.92 13.87 0.03
C LYS A 329 -18.78 14.31 -1.42
N ASN A 330 -17.77 15.12 -1.71
CA ASN A 330 -17.51 15.60 -3.05
C ASN A 330 -17.19 14.44 -3.99
N PHE A 331 -16.40 13.46 -3.54
CA PHE A 331 -16.12 12.26 -4.30
C PHE A 331 -17.39 11.44 -4.58
N MET A 332 -18.23 11.25 -3.55
CA MET A 332 -19.50 10.54 -3.68
C MET A 332 -20.44 11.20 -4.71
N ASN A 333 -20.44 12.54 -4.79
CA ASN A 333 -21.26 13.30 -5.73
C ASN A 333 -20.69 13.31 -7.15
N SER A 334 -19.37 13.53 -7.30
CA SER A 334 -18.70 13.65 -8.60
C SER A 334 -18.49 12.31 -9.29
N TYR A 335 -18.30 11.23 -8.51
CA TYR A 335 -18.04 9.88 -9.01
C TYR A 335 -19.06 8.90 -8.41
N PRO A 336 -20.34 9.00 -8.82
CA PRO A 336 -21.40 8.21 -8.23
C PRO A 336 -21.10 6.73 -8.36
N GLY A 337 -21.32 6.02 -7.25
CA GLY A 337 -21.21 4.58 -7.23
C GLY A 337 -19.86 4.03 -6.77
N ASN A 338 -19.09 4.81 -6.01
CA ASN A 338 -17.88 4.37 -5.30
C ASN A 338 -18.07 4.26 -3.79
N ILE A 339 -18.72 5.24 -3.18
CA ILE A 339 -19.05 5.30 -1.75
C ILE A 339 -20.54 5.07 -1.57
N HIS A 340 -20.91 4.32 -0.55
CA HIS A 340 -22.31 4.06 -0.18
C HIS A 340 -22.77 4.92 0.99
N MET A 341 -21.97 4.96 2.05
CA MET A 341 -22.30 5.66 3.28
C MET A 341 -21.01 6.21 3.87
N ILE A 342 -21.04 7.49 4.24
CA ILE A 342 -20.01 8.12 5.07
C ILE A 342 -20.53 8.10 6.51
N TYR A 343 -19.71 7.64 7.44
CA TYR A 343 -20.06 7.52 8.84
C TYR A 343 -19.03 8.22 9.73
N LYS A 344 -19.50 8.64 10.91
CA LYS A 344 -18.69 9.30 11.94
C LYS A 344 -19.17 8.90 13.33
N ALA A 345 -18.26 8.89 14.28
CA ALA A 345 -18.56 8.86 15.72
C ALA A 345 -17.79 9.96 16.42
N ASP A 346 -18.30 10.34 17.58
CA ASP A 346 -17.61 11.26 18.48
C ASP A 346 -16.26 10.67 18.93
N GLY A 347 -15.35 11.56 19.31
CA GLY A 347 -14.05 11.18 19.87
C GLY A 347 -14.21 10.50 21.22
N MET A 348 -13.16 9.80 21.62
CA MET A 348 -13.09 9.17 22.95
C MET A 348 -12.23 10.04 23.85
N SER A 349 -12.65 10.26 25.09
CA SER A 349 -11.88 11.05 26.06
C SER A 349 -10.68 10.29 26.63
N GLY A 350 -10.73 8.96 26.55
CA GLY A 350 -9.69 8.05 27.01
C GLY A 350 -9.23 7.09 25.90
N ALA A 351 -7.97 6.67 26.01
CA ALA A 351 -7.34 5.74 25.07
C ALA A 351 -7.69 4.25 25.28
N ASP A 352 -8.46 3.92 26.31
CA ASP A 352 -8.99 2.57 26.63
C ASP A 352 -10.53 2.52 26.64
N GLU A 353 -11.18 3.53 26.08
CA GLU A 353 -12.64 3.60 25.95
C GLU A 353 -13.17 2.80 24.74
N THR A 354 -14.49 2.65 24.68
CA THR A 354 -15.18 2.00 23.56
C THR A 354 -16.28 2.91 23.03
N THR A 355 -16.40 2.98 21.70
CA THR A 355 -17.53 3.62 21.03
C THR A 355 -18.14 2.70 19.99
N THR A 356 -19.42 2.91 19.67
CA THR A 356 -20.15 2.11 18.68
C THR A 356 -20.92 2.99 17.70
N MET A 357 -21.06 2.53 16.47
CA MET A 357 -21.89 3.18 15.46
C MET A 357 -22.56 2.14 14.55
N MET A 358 -23.70 2.53 13.99
CA MET A 358 -24.36 1.75 12.95
C MET A 358 -23.84 2.15 11.58
N ILE A 359 -23.40 1.17 10.79
CA ILE A 359 -23.04 1.36 9.39
C ILE A 359 -23.87 0.42 8.52
N THR A 360 -24.02 0.77 7.24
CA THR A 360 -24.68 -0.06 6.25
C THR A 360 -23.69 -0.39 5.15
N ALA A 361 -23.61 -1.67 4.76
CA ALA A 361 -22.88 -2.13 3.59
C ALA A 361 -23.87 -2.70 2.57
N SER A 362 -23.45 -2.80 1.31
CA SER A 362 -24.24 -3.50 0.27
C SER A 362 -23.34 -4.33 -0.63
N GLY A 363 -23.92 -5.21 -1.45
CA GLY A 363 -23.14 -6.12 -2.30
C GLY A 363 -22.01 -5.48 -3.10
N LYS A 364 -22.24 -4.29 -3.66
CA LYS A 364 -21.24 -3.52 -4.40
C LYS A 364 -20.28 -2.75 -3.48
N TYR A 365 -20.74 -2.35 -2.29
CA TYR A 365 -20.03 -1.52 -1.33
C TYR A 365 -19.77 -2.29 -0.03
N SER A 366 -19.06 -3.40 -0.18
CA SER A 366 -18.87 -4.38 0.89
C SER A 366 -17.61 -4.14 1.72
N GLN A 367 -16.78 -3.16 1.36
CA GLN A 367 -15.60 -2.78 2.12
C GLN A 367 -15.87 -1.60 3.06
N ALA A 368 -15.26 -1.62 4.24
CA ALA A 368 -15.27 -0.52 5.19
C ALA A 368 -13.86 0.02 5.43
N SER A 369 -13.72 1.33 5.41
CA SER A 369 -12.48 2.04 5.78
C SER A 369 -12.75 3.07 6.87
N LEU A 370 -11.80 3.30 7.77
CA LEU A 370 -11.88 4.34 8.80
C LEU A 370 -10.51 4.86 9.21
N ILE A 371 -10.51 6.02 9.84
CA ILE A 371 -9.34 6.69 10.42
C ILE A 371 -9.73 7.43 11.71
N ALA A 372 -8.82 7.47 12.69
CA ALA A 372 -8.83 8.39 13.83
C ALA A 372 -7.40 8.66 14.32
N MET A 373 -7.15 9.90 14.75
CA MET A 373 -5.89 10.32 15.34
C MET A 373 -5.59 9.56 16.63
N ILE A 374 -4.32 9.21 16.83
CA ILE A 374 -3.76 8.88 18.13
C ILE A 374 -3.37 10.21 18.76
N ALA A 375 -3.92 10.55 19.92
CA ALA A 375 -3.82 11.91 20.43
C ALA A 375 -3.27 11.97 21.87
N PRO A 376 -2.33 12.89 22.17
CA PRO A 376 -1.59 13.74 21.22
C PRO A 376 -0.62 12.91 20.36
N SER A 377 -0.35 13.35 19.13
CA SER A 377 0.75 12.89 18.30
C SER A 377 1.05 13.94 17.22
N PRO A 378 2.21 13.87 16.53
CA PRO A 378 2.53 14.75 15.41
C PRO A 378 1.52 14.61 14.27
N ASP A 379 1.42 13.40 13.71
CA ASP A 379 0.51 13.05 12.63
C ASP A 379 0.15 11.54 12.65
N TRP A 380 0.12 10.94 13.84
CA TRP A 380 -0.09 9.51 13.99
C TRP A 380 -1.57 9.16 14.12
N PHE A 381 -1.99 8.08 13.46
CA PHE A 381 -3.38 7.64 13.44
C PHE A 381 -3.52 6.11 13.49
N VAL A 382 -4.72 5.66 13.85
CA VAL A 382 -5.16 4.28 13.65
C VAL A 382 -6.22 4.24 12.56
N GLY A 383 -6.27 3.13 11.82
CA GLY A 383 -7.28 2.95 10.78
C GLY A 383 -7.26 1.58 10.14
N VAL A 384 -8.34 1.27 9.43
CA VAL A 384 -8.38 0.17 8.46
C VAL A 384 -8.72 0.70 7.07
N GLN A 385 -8.08 0.14 6.06
CA GLN A 385 -8.39 0.38 4.65
C GLN A 385 -9.00 -0.89 4.07
N GLY A 386 -10.23 -0.78 3.58
CA GLY A 386 -10.87 -1.79 2.73
C GLY A 386 -11.19 -3.12 3.42
N LEU A 387 -11.60 -3.12 4.69
CA LEU A 387 -11.97 -4.34 5.38
C LEU A 387 -13.24 -4.94 4.74
N GLU A 388 -13.11 -6.13 4.18
CA GLU A 388 -14.20 -6.82 3.50
C GLU A 388 -15.22 -7.38 4.51
N LEU A 389 -16.48 -6.97 4.36
CA LEU A 389 -17.62 -7.43 5.17
C LEU A 389 -18.39 -8.57 4.48
N CYS A 390 -18.13 -8.81 3.19
CA CYS A 390 -18.72 -9.91 2.43
C CYS A 390 -17.77 -11.12 2.38
N GLY A 391 -18.25 -12.28 2.84
CA GLY A 391 -17.53 -13.55 2.80
C GLY A 391 -17.20 -13.98 1.37
N SER A 392 -16.17 -14.81 1.20
CA SER A 392 -15.81 -15.39 -0.09
C SER A 392 -16.89 -16.32 -0.66
N ASP A 393 -17.83 -16.75 0.16
CA ASP A 393 -19.01 -17.55 -0.19
C ASP A 393 -20.22 -16.71 -0.61
N GLY A 394 -20.07 -15.37 -0.69
CA GLY A 394 -21.15 -14.46 -1.07
C GLY A 394 -22.15 -14.19 0.04
N LYS A 395 -21.82 -14.51 1.30
CA LYS A 395 -22.66 -14.23 2.46
C LYS A 395 -22.05 -13.12 3.31
N TRP A 396 -22.93 -12.28 3.87
CA TRP A 396 -22.52 -11.29 4.85
C TRP A 396 -21.92 -11.98 6.08
N MET A 397 -20.70 -11.58 6.46
CA MET A 397 -20.02 -12.13 7.63
C MET A 397 -20.81 -11.79 8.90
N ASP A 398 -20.95 -12.74 9.83
CA ASP A 398 -21.68 -12.46 11.08
C ASP A 398 -20.85 -11.57 12.02
N SER A 399 -19.52 -11.73 12.01
CA SER A 399 -18.59 -10.86 12.71
C SER A 399 -17.23 -10.84 12.02
N VAL A 400 -16.58 -9.68 11.99
CA VAL A 400 -15.19 -9.52 11.54
C VAL A 400 -14.48 -8.46 12.38
N SER A 401 -13.25 -8.75 12.80
CA SER A 401 -12.44 -7.85 13.63
C SER A 401 -11.06 -7.60 13.03
N ARG A 402 -10.48 -6.44 13.38
CA ARG A 402 -9.11 -6.08 13.00
C ARG A 402 -8.44 -5.32 14.15
N ASN A 403 -7.23 -5.73 14.55
CA ASN A 403 -6.37 -4.91 15.40
C ASN A 403 -5.76 -3.80 14.55
N LEU A 404 -5.64 -2.60 15.12
CA LEU A 404 -5.21 -1.40 14.42
C LEU A 404 -3.83 -0.96 14.93
N PRO A 405 -2.78 -1.10 14.12
CA PRO A 405 -1.47 -0.51 14.42
C PRO A 405 -1.53 1.02 14.28
N ALA A 406 -0.47 1.67 14.75
CA ALA A 406 -0.25 3.09 14.50
C ALA A 406 0.35 3.29 13.10
N TRP A 407 -0.15 4.31 12.41
CA TRP A 407 0.32 4.79 11.12
C TRP A 407 0.80 6.23 11.27
N ASP A 408 1.86 6.56 10.56
CA ASP A 408 2.38 7.93 10.38
C ASP A 408 1.83 8.46 9.06
N ALA A 409 1.31 9.68 9.04
CA ALA A 409 0.69 10.26 7.83
C ALA A 409 1.71 10.82 6.83
N GLY A 410 2.97 10.97 7.24
CA GLY A 410 4.05 11.54 6.46
C GLY A 410 3.96 13.06 6.32
N THR A 411 3.28 13.75 7.23
CA THR A 411 3.02 15.19 7.15
C THR A 411 3.68 15.99 8.28
N ASP A 412 4.08 15.35 9.38
CA ASP A 412 4.83 15.98 10.48
C ASP A 412 6.00 15.08 10.97
N ASN A 413 7.20 15.65 11.09
CA ASN A 413 8.44 14.97 11.51
C ASN A 413 8.64 14.92 13.03
N GLY A 414 7.62 15.25 13.83
CA GLY A 414 7.68 15.10 15.27
C GLY A 414 8.02 13.65 15.67
N MET A 415 8.96 13.47 16.59
CA MET A 415 9.39 12.12 17.01
C MET A 415 8.67 11.64 18.26
N ASN A 416 8.01 12.52 19.03
CA ASN A 416 7.33 12.17 20.28
C ASN A 416 5.84 12.53 20.20
N PHE A 417 5.02 11.87 21.02
CA PHE A 417 3.57 12.14 21.11
C PHE A 417 3.24 13.62 21.35
N THR A 418 4.11 14.37 22.03
CA THR A 418 3.92 15.79 22.35
C THR A 418 4.97 16.70 21.71
N SER A 419 5.60 16.25 20.62
CA SER A 419 6.51 17.09 19.85
C SER A 419 5.79 18.34 19.32
N GLU A 420 6.52 19.45 19.20
CA GLU A 420 6.04 20.60 18.45
C GLU A 420 5.93 20.25 16.96
N ASN A 421 5.03 20.93 16.25
CA ASN A 421 4.82 20.69 14.82
C ASN A 421 6.11 20.91 14.02
N ALA A 422 6.46 19.94 13.20
CA ALA A 422 7.63 19.96 12.34
C ALA A 422 7.25 19.45 10.94
N PRO A 423 6.65 20.28 10.06
CA PRO A 423 6.12 19.83 8.77
C PRO A 423 7.10 19.01 7.93
N THR A 424 6.65 17.87 7.39
CA THR A 424 7.45 17.01 6.51
C THR A 424 7.54 17.62 5.11
N MET A 425 8.75 17.92 4.66
CA MET A 425 9.01 18.52 3.34
C MET A 425 10.12 17.78 2.58
N PRO A 426 9.86 17.28 1.34
CA PRO A 426 8.52 17.10 0.76
C PRO A 426 7.69 16.15 1.63
N GLN A 427 6.36 16.25 1.55
CA GLN A 427 5.46 15.35 2.27
C GLN A 427 5.85 13.88 1.99
N ASP A 428 5.85 13.07 3.04
CA ASP A 428 6.06 11.64 2.96
C ASP A 428 4.77 10.85 2.79
N VAL A 429 4.92 9.57 2.49
CA VAL A 429 3.79 8.67 2.32
C VAL A 429 3.33 8.12 3.67
N VAL A 430 2.09 7.66 3.73
CA VAL A 430 1.57 7.00 4.93
C VAL A 430 2.38 5.72 5.22
N THR A 431 3.00 5.60 6.38
CA THR A 431 3.78 4.42 6.77
C THR A 431 3.28 3.82 8.07
N ILE A 432 3.53 2.51 8.28
CA ILE A 432 3.25 1.90 9.57
C ILE A 432 4.36 2.27 10.55
N ILE A 433 4.01 2.64 11.78
CA ILE A 433 4.99 2.86 12.82
C ILE A 433 5.47 1.51 13.34
N THR A 434 6.77 1.26 13.20
CA THR A 434 7.44 0.03 13.62
C THR A 434 8.50 0.35 14.68
N LYS A 435 9.10 -0.70 15.23
CA LYS A 435 10.22 -0.56 16.16
C LYS A 435 11.45 0.12 15.56
N ASP A 436 11.52 0.20 14.22
CA ASP A 436 12.64 0.82 13.50
C ASP A 436 12.33 2.25 13.04
N SER A 437 11.07 2.70 13.18
CA SER A 437 10.68 4.07 12.87
C SER A 437 11.33 5.06 13.85
N ASP A 438 11.68 6.25 13.36
CA ASP A 438 12.30 7.33 14.15
C ASP A 438 11.26 8.05 15.03
N THR A 439 10.66 7.31 15.95
CA THR A 439 9.67 7.80 16.92
C THR A 439 10.06 7.42 18.34
N VAL A 440 9.31 7.92 19.33
CA VAL A 440 9.43 7.54 20.75
C VAL A 440 9.17 6.04 21.00
N LEU A 441 8.59 5.34 20.02
CA LEU A 441 8.35 3.90 20.07
C LEU A 441 9.51 3.07 19.51
N LYS A 442 10.59 3.71 19.03
CA LYS A 442 11.78 3.04 18.52
C LYS A 442 12.32 2.04 19.54
N GLY A 443 12.59 0.82 19.08
CA GLY A 443 13.05 -0.31 19.88
C GLY A 443 11.95 -1.08 20.65
N MET A 444 10.68 -0.67 20.61
CA MET A 444 9.58 -1.44 21.20
C MET A 444 9.27 -2.67 20.35
N ASP A 445 9.47 -3.88 20.87
CA ASP A 445 9.20 -5.12 20.11
C ASP A 445 8.39 -6.15 20.94
N PRO A 446 7.13 -6.46 20.58
CA PRO A 446 6.33 -5.81 19.53
C PRO A 446 5.78 -4.45 20.01
N ILE A 447 5.49 -3.52 19.08
CA ILE A 447 4.57 -2.41 19.35
C ILE A 447 3.15 -2.99 19.41
N PRO A 448 2.47 -3.02 20.58
CA PRO A 448 1.11 -3.52 20.66
C PRO A 448 0.16 -2.59 19.90
N GLU A 449 -0.90 -3.16 19.34
CA GLU A 449 -1.90 -2.38 18.60
C GLU A 449 -2.63 -1.40 19.51
N PHE A 450 -2.91 -0.22 18.96
CA PHE A 450 -3.47 0.92 19.69
C PHE A 450 -4.98 0.81 19.84
N ALA A 451 -5.65 0.12 18.92
CA ALA A 451 -7.09 -0.08 18.96
C ALA A 451 -7.49 -1.41 18.32
N LYS A 452 -8.75 -1.81 18.49
CA LYS A 452 -9.39 -2.90 17.78
C LYS A 452 -10.75 -2.45 17.28
N ILE A 453 -11.10 -2.90 16.09
CA ILE A 453 -12.44 -2.72 15.53
C ILE A 453 -13.11 -4.07 15.35
N THR A 454 -14.42 -4.09 15.55
CA THR A 454 -15.27 -5.26 15.34
C THR A 454 -16.57 -4.84 14.67
N PHE A 455 -16.84 -5.38 13.49
CA PHE A 455 -18.14 -5.27 12.83
C PHE A 455 -18.96 -6.49 13.19
N THR A 456 -20.09 -6.30 13.85
CA THR A 456 -21.04 -7.38 14.15
C THR A 456 -22.31 -7.14 13.37
N LYS A 457 -22.75 -8.15 12.64
CA LYS A 457 -23.97 -8.09 11.83
C LYS A 457 -25.14 -7.71 12.72
N TYR A 458 -25.82 -6.63 12.35
CA TYR A 458 -27.01 -6.18 13.07
C TYR A 458 -28.24 -6.81 12.46
N THR A 459 -28.87 -7.69 13.22
CA THR A 459 -30.23 -8.16 12.96
C THR A 459 -31.16 -7.34 13.85
N PRO A 460 -32.11 -6.57 13.30
CA PRO A 460 -33.20 -6.03 14.12
C PRO A 460 -33.85 -7.22 14.82
N ASP A 461 -33.96 -7.19 16.13
CA ASP A 461 -34.74 -8.17 16.87
C ASP A 461 -36.10 -8.28 16.18
N THR A 462 -36.43 -9.47 15.69
CA THR A 462 -37.79 -9.74 15.26
C THR A 462 -38.64 -9.60 16.53
N PRO A 463 -39.67 -8.73 16.59
CA PRO A 463 -40.57 -8.76 17.72
C PRO A 463 -41.33 -10.10 17.67
N GLY A 464 -40.91 -11.08 18.47
CA GLY A 464 -41.72 -12.27 18.77
C GLY A 464 -40.99 -13.61 18.78
N SER A 465 -40.42 -13.97 19.94
CA SER A 465 -40.79 -15.22 20.66
C SER A 465 -40.19 -15.24 22.08
N GLY A 466 -40.23 -14.09 22.77
CA GLY A 466 -39.68 -13.90 24.10
C GLY A 466 -40.70 -13.34 25.09
N ALA A 467 -42.00 -13.63 24.91
CA ALA A 467 -42.92 -13.57 26.04
C ALA A 467 -42.62 -14.79 26.94
N GLN A 468 -41.54 -14.72 27.73
CA GLN A 468 -41.52 -15.46 28.97
C GLN A 468 -42.64 -14.88 29.82
N SER A 469 -43.71 -15.67 29.96
CA SER A 469 -44.67 -15.53 31.05
C SER A 469 -43.89 -15.46 32.36
N ILE A 470 -43.78 -14.25 32.91
CA ILE A 470 -43.37 -14.06 34.29
C ILE A 470 -44.55 -14.57 35.12
N SER A 471 -44.55 -15.85 35.48
CA SER A 471 -45.38 -16.33 36.58
C SER A 471 -44.74 -15.80 37.86
N ALA A 472 -45.10 -14.57 38.24
CA ALA A 472 -44.82 -14.05 39.56
C ALA A 472 -45.66 -14.84 40.55
N ALA A 473 -45.03 -15.82 41.22
CA ALA A 473 -45.57 -16.42 42.42
C ALA A 473 -45.48 -15.39 43.56
N PHE A 474 -46.44 -14.47 43.60
CA PHE A 474 -46.73 -13.72 44.82
C PHE A 474 -47.65 -14.57 45.67
N GLY A 475 -47.08 -15.19 46.69
CA GLY A 475 -47.81 -15.74 47.82
C GLY A 475 -48.40 -14.60 48.63
N THR A 476 -49.69 -14.37 48.47
CA THR A 476 -50.52 -13.64 49.43
C THR A 476 -51.73 -14.51 49.72
N GLN A 477 -51.72 -15.13 50.91
CA GLN A 477 -52.89 -15.78 51.46
C GLN A 477 -53.99 -14.72 51.65
N VAL A 478 -55.11 -14.91 50.95
CA VAL A 478 -56.38 -14.30 51.30
C VAL A 478 -57.31 -15.44 51.69
N THR A 479 -57.47 -15.59 53.00
CA THR A 479 -58.44 -16.47 53.64
C THR A 479 -59.84 -15.92 53.38
N VAL A 480 -60.64 -16.60 52.55
CA VAL A 480 -62.09 -16.37 52.48
C VAL A 480 -62.77 -17.60 53.07
N ALA A 481 -63.17 -17.45 54.33
CA ALA A 481 -64.00 -18.41 55.03
C ALA A 481 -65.43 -18.37 54.45
N PHE A 482 -65.87 -19.47 53.86
CA PHE A 482 -67.30 -19.72 53.63
C PHE A 482 -67.91 -20.37 54.86
N LEU A 483 -68.82 -19.64 55.51
CA LEU A 483 -69.70 -20.12 56.57
C LEU A 483 -70.68 -21.19 56.02
N PRO A 484 -70.98 -22.25 56.79
CA PRO A 484 -71.95 -23.26 56.38
C PRO A 484 -73.38 -22.77 56.64
N ILE A 485 -74.24 -22.89 55.63
CA ILE A 485 -75.70 -22.74 55.80
C ILE A 485 -76.23 -24.03 56.43
N ILE A 486 -76.59 -23.92 57.71
CA ILE A 486 -77.40 -24.91 58.44
C ILE A 486 -78.87 -24.65 58.07
N ARG A 487 -79.54 -25.65 57.49
CA ARG A 487 -81.00 -25.79 57.56
C ARG A 487 -81.33 -26.56 58.85
N PHE A 488 -82.16 -26.00 59.72
CA PHE A 488 -83.16 -26.79 60.44
C PHE A 488 -84.41 -25.96 60.71
N LEU A 489 -85.54 -26.65 60.53
CA LEU A 489 -86.92 -26.25 60.78
C LEU A 489 -87.11 -25.84 62.25
N TYR A 490 -87.67 -24.67 62.52
CA TYR A 490 -89.07 -24.42 62.95
C TYR A 490 -89.26 -22.94 63.26
#